data_AF-A0A5C7AX09-F1
#
_entry.id   AF-A0A5C7AX09-F1
#
_cell.length_a   1.000
_cell.length_b   1.000
_cell.length_c   1.000
_cell.angle_alpha   90.00
_cell.angle_beta   90.00
_cell.angle_gamma   90.00
#
_symmetry.space_group_name_H-M   'P 1'
#
loop_
_entity.id
_entity.type
_entity.pdbx_description
1 polymer ?
#
loop_
_entity_poly.entity_id
_entity_poly.type
_entity_poly.pdbx_seq_one_letter_code
_entity_poly.pdbx_strand_id
1 'polypeptide(L)'
;MKNNFLTQTQIAFHNLNGLVNGIAMDGRITISEYEALKAWCNTHEGLCSEEPFHSFFEEISTKVKTGTIGSEEIIELKEILEKHALNFEEKDKTKADLHFLQGVCYGIMADGDINKYEIELLKKWMDENEHLSATYPFNEIYEVVEVAIGKGKIDSDEYKNLVKYFKYFLKIE
;
A
#
# COMPACT_ATOMS: atom_id res chain seq x y z
N MET A 1 -16.39 9.21 -19.33
CA MET A 1 -14.95 8.99 -19.59
C MET A 1 -14.08 9.72 -18.57
N LYS A 2 -14.11 11.07 -18.45
CA LYS A 2 -13.31 11.83 -17.46
C LYS A 2 -13.48 11.39 -15.98
N ASN A 3 -14.70 11.16 -15.50
CA ASN A 3 -14.91 10.69 -14.12
C ASN A 3 -14.27 9.33 -13.82
N ASN A 4 -14.30 8.40 -14.78
CA ASN A 4 -13.69 7.08 -14.59
C ASN A 4 -12.16 7.19 -14.55
N PHE A 5 -11.59 8.08 -15.35
CA PHE A 5 -10.16 8.34 -15.38
C PHE A 5 -9.65 8.96 -14.07
N LEU A 6 -10.33 10.00 -13.56
CA LEU A 6 -10.02 10.60 -12.26
C LEU A 6 -10.08 9.57 -11.13
N THR A 7 -11.10 8.70 -11.14
CA THR A 7 -11.20 7.62 -10.17
C THR A 7 -10.02 6.65 -10.24
N GLN A 8 -9.54 6.31 -11.44
CA GLN A 8 -8.39 5.41 -11.60
C GLN A 8 -7.08 6.03 -11.10
N THR A 9 -6.86 7.33 -11.35
CA THR A 9 -5.65 8.02 -10.88
C THR A 9 -5.63 8.20 -9.37
N GLN A 10 -6.78 8.48 -8.75
CA GLN A 10 -6.93 8.50 -7.29
C GLN A 10 -6.65 7.12 -6.66
N ILE A 11 -7.24 6.06 -7.23
CA ILE A 11 -6.99 4.68 -6.78
C ILE A 11 -5.50 4.34 -6.88
N ALA A 12 -4.86 4.64 -8.03
CA ALA A 12 -3.44 4.39 -8.24
C ALA A 12 -2.56 5.13 -7.22
N PHE A 13 -2.88 6.39 -6.94
CA PHE A 13 -2.20 7.21 -5.94
C PHE A 13 -2.31 6.61 -4.53
N HIS A 14 -3.52 6.31 -4.06
CA HIS A 14 -3.72 5.75 -2.71
C HIS A 14 -3.09 4.38 -2.55
N ASN A 15 -3.16 3.53 -3.57
CA ASN A 15 -2.47 2.24 -3.57
C ASN A 15 -0.94 2.41 -3.49
N LEU A 16 -0.35 3.36 -4.23
CA LEU A 16 1.09 3.60 -4.13
C LEU A 16 1.47 4.13 -2.75
N ASN A 17 0.69 5.07 -2.21
CA ASN A 17 0.94 5.62 -0.88
C ASN A 17 0.94 4.51 0.18
N GLY A 18 -0.05 3.60 0.11
CA GLY A 18 -0.08 2.43 0.96
C GLY A 18 1.13 1.52 0.74
N LEU A 19 1.47 1.22 -0.52
CA LEU A 19 2.60 0.36 -0.89
C LEU A 19 3.91 0.87 -0.29
N VAL A 20 4.23 2.14 -0.50
CA VAL A 20 5.44 2.79 0.05
C VAL A 20 5.45 2.76 1.57
N ASN A 21 4.29 2.89 2.23
CA ASN A 21 4.23 2.78 3.69
C ASN A 21 4.38 1.33 4.18
N GLY A 22 3.82 0.35 3.46
CA GLY A 22 3.95 -1.08 3.76
C GLY A 22 5.42 -1.53 3.72
N ILE A 23 6.11 -1.30 2.60
CA ILE A 23 7.52 -1.70 2.44
C ILE A 23 8.50 -0.93 3.35
N ALA A 24 8.05 0.19 3.92
CA ALA A 24 8.86 1.00 4.82
C ALA A 24 8.63 0.62 6.29
N MET A 25 7.71 -0.30 6.59
CA MET A 25 7.29 -0.58 7.96
C MET A 25 8.44 -1.07 8.83
N ASP A 26 9.21 -2.05 8.36
CA ASP A 26 10.32 -2.64 9.11
C ASP A 26 11.67 -1.91 8.94
N GLY A 27 11.68 -0.90 8.04
CA GLY A 27 12.85 -0.08 7.73
C GLY A 27 13.92 -0.77 6.88
N ARG A 28 13.64 -1.95 6.31
CA ARG A 28 14.53 -2.68 5.40
C ARG A 28 13.82 -2.92 4.10
N ILE A 29 14.51 -2.63 3.01
CA ILE A 29 13.92 -2.75 1.68
C ILE A 29 14.63 -3.87 0.96
N THR A 30 13.87 -4.88 0.62
CA THR A 30 14.27 -6.06 -0.12
C THR A 30 14.17 -5.81 -1.62
N ILE A 31 14.80 -6.70 -2.38
CA ILE A 31 14.69 -6.68 -3.86
C ILE A 31 13.24 -6.89 -4.30
N SER A 32 12.48 -7.73 -3.60
CA SER A 32 11.10 -8.05 -3.96
C SER A 32 10.16 -6.86 -3.75
N GLU A 33 10.33 -6.10 -2.66
CA GLU A 33 9.60 -4.84 -2.42
C GLU A 33 9.92 -3.79 -3.47
N TYR A 34 11.18 -3.73 -3.90
CA TYR A 34 11.58 -2.87 -5.00
C TYR A 34 10.93 -3.29 -6.33
N GLU A 35 10.84 -4.58 -6.62
CA GLU A 35 10.12 -5.10 -7.78
C GLU A 35 8.61 -4.78 -7.71
N ALA A 36 8.01 -4.74 -6.51
CA ALA A 36 6.62 -4.30 -6.34
C ALA A 36 6.40 -2.83 -6.75
N LEU A 37 7.34 -1.92 -6.42
CA LEU A 37 7.29 -0.53 -6.88
C LEU A 37 7.44 -0.40 -8.41
N LYS A 38 8.33 -1.19 -9.02
CA LYS A 38 8.43 -1.27 -10.48
C LYS A 38 7.16 -1.81 -11.12
N ALA A 39 6.57 -2.85 -10.54
CA ALA A 39 5.33 -3.43 -11.01
C ALA A 39 4.19 -2.39 -10.96
N TRP A 40 4.14 -1.57 -9.91
CA TRP A 40 3.20 -0.44 -9.84
C TRP A 40 3.42 0.54 -11.00
N CYS A 41 4.66 0.93 -11.29
CA CYS A 41 4.98 1.84 -12.40
C CYS A 41 4.52 1.25 -13.75
N ASN A 42 4.86 -0.01 -14.02
CA ASN A 42 4.50 -0.67 -15.27
C ASN A 42 2.97 -0.79 -15.45
N THR A 43 2.24 -1.05 -14.36
CA THR A 43 0.78 -1.23 -14.39
C THR A 43 0.05 0.08 -14.68
N HIS A 44 0.58 1.21 -14.22
CA HIS A 44 -0.12 2.50 -14.23
C HIS A 44 0.42 3.49 -15.28
N GLU A 45 1.41 3.10 -16.09
CA GLU A 45 1.94 3.93 -17.19
C GLU A 45 0.83 4.40 -18.16
N GLY A 46 -0.18 3.55 -18.38
CA GLY A 46 -1.34 3.89 -19.23
C GLY A 46 -2.22 5.02 -18.70
N LEU A 47 -2.06 5.43 -17.44
CA LEU A 47 -2.81 6.54 -16.83
C LEU A 47 -2.10 7.90 -16.98
N CYS A 48 -0.95 7.95 -17.64
CA CYS A 48 -0.14 9.17 -17.79
C CYS A 48 -0.61 10.10 -18.92
N SER A 49 -1.86 9.96 -19.40
CA SER A 49 -2.35 10.74 -20.53
C SER A 49 -2.75 12.18 -20.20
N GLU A 50 -3.01 12.49 -18.92
CA GLU A 50 -3.43 13.83 -18.47
C GLU A 50 -2.73 14.22 -17.15
N GLU A 51 -2.58 15.53 -16.94
CA GLU A 51 -2.22 16.10 -15.63
C GLU A 51 -3.38 15.97 -14.63
N PRO A 52 -3.12 15.89 -13.31
CA PRO A 52 -1.81 15.96 -12.65
C PRO A 52 -1.08 14.61 -12.53
N PHE A 53 -1.63 13.54 -13.11
CA PHE A 53 -1.07 12.19 -12.93
C PHE A 53 0.23 11.97 -13.70
N HIS A 54 0.35 12.56 -14.90
CA HIS A 54 1.59 12.49 -15.68
C HIS A 54 2.81 13.00 -14.89
N SER A 55 2.78 14.24 -14.40
CA SER A 55 3.89 14.81 -13.62
C SER A 55 4.19 14.02 -12.34
N PHE A 56 3.16 13.62 -11.60
CA PHE A 56 3.31 12.74 -10.43
C PHE A 56 4.02 11.43 -10.77
N PHE A 57 3.58 10.76 -11.83
CA PHE A 57 4.15 9.48 -12.26
C PHE A 57 5.59 9.62 -12.75
N GLU A 58 5.93 10.71 -13.44
CA GLU A 58 7.32 10.95 -13.86
C GLU A 58 8.27 11.07 -12.67
N GLU A 59 7.88 11.79 -11.60
CA GLU A 59 8.67 11.91 -10.38
C GLU A 59 8.86 10.53 -9.70
N ILE A 60 7.78 9.78 -9.51
CA ILE A 60 7.82 8.43 -8.93
C ILE A 60 8.67 7.48 -9.77
N SER A 61 8.39 7.37 -11.07
CA SER A 61 9.06 6.41 -11.95
C SER A 61 10.55 6.73 -12.11
N THR A 62 10.95 8.01 -12.03
CA THR A 62 12.36 8.41 -12.01
C THR A 62 13.05 7.89 -10.76
N LYS A 63 12.44 8.07 -9.59
CA LYS A 63 12.98 7.56 -8.31
C LYS A 63 13.02 6.04 -8.25
N VAL A 64 12.02 5.37 -8.81
CA VAL A 64 12.03 3.90 -8.88
C VAL A 64 13.07 3.40 -9.89
N LYS A 65 13.36 4.08 -11.00
CA LYS A 65 14.28 3.59 -12.05
C LYS A 65 15.77 3.66 -11.69
N THR A 66 16.19 4.50 -10.73
CA THR A 66 17.61 4.67 -10.39
C THR A 66 18.27 3.42 -9.81
N GLY A 67 17.49 2.39 -9.44
CA GLY A 67 18.01 1.06 -9.09
C GLY A 67 18.44 0.92 -7.63
N THR A 68 18.52 2.03 -6.89
CA THR A 68 18.80 2.06 -5.45
C THR A 68 17.53 2.47 -4.74
N ILE A 69 17.05 1.64 -3.82
CA ILE A 69 16.10 2.08 -2.81
C ILE A 69 16.64 1.64 -1.45
N GLY A 70 17.06 2.63 -0.68
CA GLY A 70 17.28 2.54 0.75
C GLY A 70 16.32 3.46 1.50
N SER A 71 16.66 3.77 2.74
CA SER A 71 15.84 4.66 3.58
C SER A 71 15.70 6.07 3.00
N GLU A 72 16.71 6.57 2.27
CA GLU A 72 16.68 7.90 1.66
C GLU A 72 15.65 7.97 0.52
N GLU A 73 15.66 7.01 -0.39
CA GLU A 73 14.67 6.99 -1.48
C GLU A 73 13.23 6.79 -0.99
N ILE A 74 13.01 6.06 0.10
CA ILE A 74 11.67 6.00 0.73
C ILE A 74 11.24 7.37 1.26
N ILE A 75 12.15 8.11 1.89
CA ILE A 75 11.84 9.47 2.37
C ILE A 75 11.46 10.34 1.17
N GLU A 76 12.25 10.33 0.10
CA GLU A 76 11.95 11.10 -1.12
C GLU A 76 10.62 10.68 -1.76
N LEU A 77 10.32 9.37 -1.82
CA LEU A 77 9.04 8.87 -2.33
C LEU A 77 7.87 9.36 -1.48
N LYS A 78 8.01 9.37 -0.14
CA LYS A 78 7.00 9.92 0.77
C LYS A 78 6.83 11.43 0.57
N GLU A 79 7.91 12.17 0.38
CA GLU A 79 7.85 13.62 0.09
C GLU A 79 7.11 13.89 -1.23
N ILE A 80 7.33 13.08 -2.28
CA ILE A 80 6.59 13.18 -3.55
C ILE A 80 5.11 12.88 -3.32
N LEU A 81 4.78 11.82 -2.57
CA LEU A 81 3.39 11.47 -2.24
C LEU A 81 2.69 12.61 -1.48
N GLU A 82 3.34 13.18 -0.48
CA GLU A 82 2.81 14.31 0.31
C GLU A 82 2.59 15.56 -0.56
N LYS A 83 3.57 15.90 -1.41
CA LYS A 83 3.48 17.01 -2.36
C LYS A 83 2.26 16.90 -3.28
N HIS A 84 1.91 15.69 -3.71
CA HIS A 84 0.81 15.45 -4.66
C HIS A 84 -0.52 15.06 -4.00
N ALA A 85 -0.59 14.89 -2.68
CA ALA A 85 -1.78 14.38 -1.99
C ALA A 85 -3.06 15.15 -2.30
N LEU A 86 -3.02 16.48 -2.34
CA LEU A 86 -4.18 17.33 -2.64
C LEU A 86 -4.69 17.17 -4.08
N ASN A 87 -3.85 16.75 -5.02
CA ASN A 87 -4.25 16.54 -6.41
C ASN A 87 -5.11 15.29 -6.61
N PHE A 88 -5.03 14.36 -5.65
CA PHE A 88 -5.71 13.06 -5.71
C PHE A 88 -6.65 12.84 -4.51
N GLU A 89 -7.07 13.93 -3.86
CA GLU A 89 -8.02 13.85 -2.75
C GLU A 89 -9.32 13.16 -3.18
N GLU A 90 -9.70 12.13 -2.43
CA GLU A 90 -10.96 11.42 -2.59
C GLU A 90 -12.01 12.03 -1.64
N LYS A 91 -13.19 12.36 -2.19
CA LYS A 91 -14.30 12.90 -1.39
C LYS A 91 -14.82 11.89 -0.37
N ASP A 92 -14.71 10.62 -0.70
CA ASP A 92 -15.05 9.52 0.17
C ASP A 92 -13.77 9.04 0.87
N LYS A 93 -13.59 9.49 2.12
CA LYS A 93 -12.44 9.11 2.94
C LYS A 93 -12.37 7.59 3.16
N THR A 94 -13.51 6.92 3.35
CA THR A 94 -13.54 5.47 3.53
C THR A 94 -12.98 4.75 2.30
N LYS A 95 -13.32 5.21 1.10
CA LYS A 95 -12.75 4.67 -0.14
C LYS A 95 -11.24 4.92 -0.23
N ALA A 96 -10.79 6.12 0.12
CA ALA A 96 -9.37 6.48 0.14
C ALA A 96 -8.55 5.56 1.06
N ASP A 97 -9.02 5.39 2.30
CA ASP A 97 -8.34 4.61 3.32
C ASP A 97 -8.35 3.10 3.00
N LEU A 98 -9.40 2.60 2.33
CA LEU A 98 -9.42 1.22 1.83
C LEU A 98 -8.37 1.00 0.73
N HIS A 99 -8.24 1.91 -0.23
CA HIS A 99 -7.19 1.80 -1.27
C HIS A 99 -5.78 1.97 -0.67
N PHE A 100 -5.63 2.84 0.33
CA PHE A 100 -4.39 2.91 1.08
C PHE A 100 -4.08 1.56 1.77
N LEU A 101 -5.05 0.97 2.46
CA LEU A 101 -4.86 -0.34 3.10
C LEU A 101 -4.50 -1.44 2.09
N GLN A 102 -5.09 -1.43 0.88
CA GLN A 102 -4.69 -2.35 -0.20
C GLN A 102 -3.20 -2.19 -0.52
N GLY A 103 -2.73 -0.95 -0.70
CA GLY A 103 -1.32 -0.67 -0.87
C GLY A 103 -0.46 -1.23 0.26
N VAL A 104 -0.83 -0.97 1.51
CA VAL A 104 -0.07 -1.44 2.69
C VAL A 104 0.02 -2.97 2.71
N CYS A 105 -1.11 -3.67 2.53
CA CYS A 105 -1.12 -5.14 2.46
C CYS A 105 -0.24 -5.65 1.32
N TYR A 106 -0.22 -4.97 0.17
CA TYR A 106 0.64 -5.37 -0.93
C TYR A 106 2.13 -5.17 -0.60
N GLY A 107 2.49 -4.09 0.07
CA GLY A 107 3.85 -3.83 0.53
C GLY A 107 4.35 -4.90 1.50
N ILE A 108 3.58 -5.18 2.56
CA ILE A 108 3.90 -6.22 3.56
C ILE A 108 4.04 -7.62 2.92
N MET A 109 3.30 -7.89 1.84
CA MET A 109 3.38 -9.18 1.16
C MET A 109 4.53 -9.29 0.15
N ALA A 110 5.16 -8.18 -0.21
CA ALA A 110 5.97 -8.12 -1.43
C ALA A 110 7.21 -9.02 -1.36
N ASP A 111 7.83 -9.17 -0.19
CA ASP A 111 8.99 -10.04 0.02
C ASP A 111 8.64 -11.48 0.40
N GLY A 112 7.38 -11.73 0.76
CA GLY A 112 6.89 -13.02 1.21
C GLY A 112 7.24 -13.37 2.65
N ASP A 113 7.77 -12.45 3.46
CA ASP A 113 8.12 -12.68 4.87
C ASP A 113 7.35 -11.72 5.80
N ILE A 114 6.03 -11.95 5.88
CA ILE A 114 5.17 -11.24 6.84
C ILE A 114 5.64 -11.51 8.26
N ASN A 115 6.19 -10.48 8.89
CA ASN A 115 6.74 -10.56 10.23
C ASN A 115 5.89 -9.81 11.26
N LYS A 116 6.16 -10.08 12.55
CA LYS A 116 5.34 -9.53 13.64
C LYS A 116 5.38 -8.01 13.70
N TYR A 117 6.53 -7.40 13.42
CA TYR A 117 6.69 -5.97 13.54
C TYR A 117 5.83 -5.22 12.51
N GLU A 118 5.77 -5.71 11.28
CA GLU A 118 4.88 -5.18 10.24
C GLU A 118 3.41 -5.31 10.64
N ILE A 119 3.01 -6.47 11.17
CA ILE A 119 1.62 -6.68 11.61
C ILE A 119 1.26 -5.79 12.80
N GLU A 120 2.18 -5.56 13.75
CA GLU A 120 1.99 -4.61 14.86
C GLU A 120 1.82 -3.17 14.36
N LEU A 121 2.62 -2.73 13.38
CA LEU A 121 2.50 -1.41 12.77
C LEU A 121 1.22 -1.26 11.94
N LEU A 122 0.86 -2.29 11.17
CA LEU A 122 -0.41 -2.35 10.46
C LEU A 122 -1.57 -2.23 11.45
N LYS A 123 -1.55 -2.99 12.54
CA LYS A 123 -2.60 -2.90 13.56
C LYS A 123 -2.71 -1.52 14.16
N LYS A 124 -1.58 -0.89 14.50
CA LYS A 124 -1.59 0.48 15.00
C LYS A 124 -2.29 1.43 14.02
N TRP A 125 -1.96 1.33 12.73
CA TRP A 125 -2.64 2.12 11.70
C TRP A 125 -4.14 1.79 11.64
N MET A 126 -4.53 0.52 11.74
CA MET A 126 -5.93 0.11 11.73
C MET A 126 -6.69 0.64 12.96
N ASP A 127 -6.07 0.66 14.14
CA ASP A 127 -6.66 1.22 15.37
C ASP A 127 -6.87 2.74 15.25
N GLU A 128 -5.93 3.46 14.63
CA GLU A 128 -6.07 4.89 14.31
C GLU A 128 -7.19 5.15 13.28
N ASN A 129 -7.60 4.11 12.54
CA ASN A 129 -8.66 4.15 11.53
C ASN A 129 -9.89 3.34 11.96
N GLU A 130 -10.24 3.33 13.25
CA GLU A 130 -11.39 2.58 13.80
C GLU A 130 -12.73 2.88 13.12
N HIS A 131 -12.85 4.04 12.45
CA HIS A 131 -14.03 4.42 11.68
C HIS A 131 -14.34 3.45 10.53
N LEU A 132 -13.38 2.60 10.14
CA LEU A 132 -13.53 1.55 9.14
C LEU A 132 -13.88 0.17 9.74
N SER A 133 -13.94 0.04 11.07
CA SER A 133 -14.09 -1.26 11.76
C SER A 133 -15.31 -2.08 11.37
N ALA A 134 -16.40 -1.42 10.92
CA ALA A 134 -17.61 -2.08 10.41
C ALA A 134 -17.66 -2.18 8.88
N THR A 135 -16.62 -1.74 8.19
CA THR A 135 -16.56 -1.67 6.73
C THR A 135 -15.88 -2.92 6.17
N TYR A 136 -16.58 -3.62 5.29
CA TYR A 136 -15.97 -4.69 4.52
C TYR A 136 -15.08 -4.13 3.40
N PRO A 137 -13.88 -4.68 3.17
CA PRO A 137 -13.26 -5.84 3.83
C PRO A 137 -12.30 -5.50 4.98
N PHE A 138 -12.24 -4.24 5.42
CA PHE A 138 -11.37 -3.80 6.52
C PHE A 138 -11.59 -4.63 7.79
N ASN A 139 -12.85 -4.90 8.14
CA ASN A 139 -13.21 -5.67 9.33
C ASN A 139 -12.60 -7.09 9.34
N GLU A 140 -12.60 -7.79 8.20
CA GLU A 140 -12.00 -9.14 8.10
C GLU A 140 -10.48 -9.09 8.22
N ILE A 141 -9.84 -8.09 7.59
CA ILE A 141 -8.40 -7.88 7.74
C ILE A 141 -8.05 -7.59 9.20
N TYR A 142 -8.86 -6.78 9.87
CA TYR A 142 -8.63 -6.40 11.26
C TYR A 142 -8.66 -7.62 12.18
N GLU A 143 -9.65 -8.49 12.02
CA GLU A 143 -9.79 -9.72 12.81
C GLU A 143 -8.56 -10.64 12.64
N VAL A 144 -8.07 -10.82 11.41
CA VAL A 144 -6.93 -11.69 11.15
C VAL A 144 -5.63 -11.10 11.70
N VAL A 145 -5.45 -9.78 11.60
CA VAL A 145 -4.33 -9.05 12.19
C VAL A 145 -4.35 -9.12 13.72
N GLU A 146 -5.51 -8.91 14.35
CA GLU A 146 -5.70 -8.99 15.81
C GLU A 146 -5.30 -10.39 16.33
N VAL A 147 -5.73 -11.46 15.65
CA VAL A 147 -5.37 -12.83 16.01
C VAL A 147 -3.86 -13.06 15.93
N ALA A 148 -3.20 -12.56 14.87
CA ALA A 148 -1.77 -12.73 14.67
C ALA A 148 -0.90 -11.97 15.71
N ILE A 149 -1.40 -10.87 16.27
CA ILE A 149 -0.70 -10.10 17.32
C ILE A 149 -0.80 -10.76 18.70
N GLY A 150 -1.93 -11.42 18.97
CA GLY A 150 -2.25 -11.96 20.30
C GLY A 150 -1.27 -13.02 20.81
N LYS A 151 -0.39 -13.56 19.96
CA LYS A 151 0.59 -14.61 20.32
C LYS A 151 2.05 -14.14 20.18
N GLY A 152 2.97 -15.03 20.55
CA GLY A 152 4.42 -14.79 20.52
C GLY A 152 4.94 -14.43 19.13
N LYS A 153 5.35 -15.44 18.35
CA LYS A 153 5.71 -15.28 16.92
C LYS A 153 4.52 -15.72 16.08
N ILE A 154 4.38 -15.14 14.88
CA ILE A 154 3.41 -15.59 13.88
C ILE A 154 3.71 -17.05 13.56
N ASP A 155 2.76 -17.94 13.83
CA ASP A 155 2.86 -19.36 13.51
C ASP A 155 2.49 -19.63 12.03
N SER A 156 2.73 -20.87 11.58
CA SER A 156 2.51 -21.21 10.16
C SER A 156 1.06 -21.09 9.70
N ASP A 157 0.10 -21.25 10.61
CA ASP A 157 -1.33 -21.20 10.27
C ASP A 157 -1.83 -19.75 10.31
N GLU A 158 -1.33 -18.94 11.24
CA GLU A 158 -1.52 -17.48 11.26
C GLU A 158 -0.98 -16.83 9.98
N TYR A 159 0.26 -17.18 9.59
CA TYR A 159 0.86 -16.68 8.34
C TYR A 159 0.00 -17.03 7.12
N LYS A 160 -0.44 -18.30 7.00
CA LYS A 160 -1.31 -18.73 5.89
C LYS A 160 -2.63 -17.95 5.87
N ASN A 161 -3.22 -17.68 7.03
CA ASN A 161 -4.46 -16.92 7.12
C ASN A 161 -4.23 -15.46 6.70
N LEU A 162 -3.18 -14.80 7.21
CA LEU A 162 -2.80 -13.44 6.79
C LEU A 162 -2.65 -13.35 5.27
N VAL A 163 -1.83 -14.22 4.68
CA VAL A 163 -1.63 -14.28 3.23
C VAL A 163 -2.95 -14.50 2.49
N LYS A 164 -3.78 -15.46 2.93
CA LYS A 164 -5.07 -15.75 2.29
C LYS A 164 -5.98 -14.52 2.26
N TYR A 165 -6.16 -13.84 3.39
CA TYR A 165 -7.05 -12.69 3.49
C TYR A 165 -6.50 -11.47 2.75
N PHE A 166 -5.19 -11.22 2.82
CA PHE A 166 -4.56 -10.15 2.07
C PHE A 166 -4.69 -10.41 0.56
N LYS A 167 -4.42 -11.63 0.09
CA LYS A 167 -4.65 -12.01 -1.32
C LYS A 167 -6.10 -11.76 -1.76
N TYR A 168 -7.05 -12.20 -0.94
CA TYR A 168 -8.47 -12.00 -1.21
C TYR A 168 -8.83 -10.51 -1.32
N PHE A 169 -8.30 -9.68 -0.41
CA PHE A 169 -8.51 -8.23 -0.43
C PHE A 169 -7.88 -7.53 -1.64
N LEU A 170 -6.69 -7.98 -2.04
CA LEU A 170 -5.96 -7.52 -3.23
C LEU A 170 -6.55 -8.07 -4.54
N LYS A 171 -7.46 -9.05 -4.46
CA LYS A 171 -8.05 -9.78 -5.60
C LYS A 171 -6.98 -10.46 -6.47
N ILE A 172 -5.97 -11.03 -5.81
CA ILE A 172 -4.90 -11.82 -6.44
C ILE A 172 -5.09 -13.30 -6.08
N GLU A 173 -4.95 -14.20 -7.06
CA GLU A 173 -5.09 -15.66 -6.89
C GLU A 173 -3.91 -16.28 -6.11
#